data_AF-A0A924Q213-F1
#
_entry.id   AF-A0A924Q213-F1
#
_cell.length_a   1.000
_cell.length_b   1.000
_cell.length_c   1.000
_cell.angle_alpha   90.00
_cell.angle_beta   90.00
_cell.angle_gamma   90.00
#
_symmetry.space_group_name_H-M   'P 1'
#
loop_
_entity.id
_entity.type
_entity.pdbx_description
1 polymer ?
#
loop_
_entity_poly.entity_id
_entity_poly.type
_entity_poly.pdbx_seq_one_letter_code
_entity_poly.pdbx_strand_id
1 'polypeptide(L)'
;GLPGIQKEGCDGLITSARWVVHRMPAHVRTVCLEFFGNARDAVPGIVGIIDFMFAEQKRSGVLLAGLEHLDDRYLKAVGYATKSKRAATGGGSGLPKMVLFGDIAGDDADAVARAASEVVRLANHRGGEGFVAISAEARKKFWLDRKRTAAISKHTNAFKINEDVVIPLPRMAEYTDGIERMNIELSLRNKLALCDALQVFFAQGNLPLGKQDDAQSINSAELMEDRVAQAQSLIGQVRDQWQGWLDDVDPLFAQLQDHRLRASWKIQLQAPLRGIFAGVTFEPILAECAAIHKRVLKGRVWIALHMHAGDGNVHTNIPVNSDDYDMLQTAHAAVKRIMALARSLDGVISGEHGIGITKLEFLTEEELRPFTEYKARVDPEGRFNKGKLLRNTPLVDPSNQVASPNLMYADLTNAYTPSFGLMGHESLIMQQSDIGAISASIKDCLRCGKCKPVCATHVPRANLLYSPRNKILATSLLVEAFLYEEQTRRGISIKHWEEFEDVADHCTVCHKCLAPCPVNI
;
A
#
# COMPACT_ATOMS: atom_id res chain seq x y z
N GLY A 1 16.16 11.13 -30.79
CA GLY A 1 15.10 11.01 -29.78
C GLY A 1 15.38 11.94 -28.62
N LEU A 2 14.39 12.22 -27.76
CA LEU A 2 14.57 13.03 -26.56
C LEU A 2 15.27 12.19 -25.46
N PRO A 3 16.55 12.45 -25.13
CA PRO A 3 17.28 11.68 -24.12
C PRO A 3 16.76 12.00 -22.71
N GLY A 4 16.84 11.02 -21.81
CA GLY A 4 16.48 11.21 -20.39
C GLY A 4 14.99 11.26 -20.08
N ILE A 5 14.10 11.10 -21.05
CA ILE A 5 12.64 11.06 -20.84
C ILE A 5 12.09 9.67 -21.17
N GLN A 6 11.40 9.08 -20.19
CA GLN A 6 10.66 7.83 -20.37
C GLN A 6 9.39 8.11 -21.20
N LYS A 7 9.36 7.62 -22.44
CA LYS A 7 8.27 7.92 -23.39
C LYS A 7 7.07 6.99 -23.30
N GLU A 8 7.19 5.89 -22.56
CA GLU A 8 6.12 4.93 -22.32
C GLU A 8 5.38 4.44 -23.59
N GLY A 9 6.09 4.29 -24.71
CA GLY A 9 5.50 3.85 -25.98
C GLY A 9 4.67 4.92 -26.71
N CYS A 10 4.74 6.19 -26.29
CA CYS A 10 4.05 7.29 -26.94
C CYS A 10 4.77 7.79 -28.22
N ASP A 11 6.01 7.38 -28.47
CA ASP A 11 6.77 7.80 -29.65
C ASP A 11 7.19 6.64 -30.57
N GLY A 12 6.58 5.47 -30.38
CA GLY A 12 6.83 4.29 -31.22
C GLY A 12 6.90 2.99 -30.42
N LEU A 13 7.33 1.93 -31.11
CA LEU A 13 7.51 0.59 -30.56
C LEU A 13 8.99 0.19 -30.58
N ILE A 14 9.50 -0.29 -29.45
CA ILE A 14 10.86 -0.84 -29.37
C ILE A 14 10.85 -2.26 -29.95
N THR A 15 11.56 -2.48 -31.05
CA THR A 15 11.65 -3.80 -31.72
C THR A 15 12.93 -4.56 -31.40
N SER A 16 13.97 -3.87 -30.97
CA SER A 16 15.26 -4.45 -30.59
C SER A 16 16.00 -3.54 -29.61
N ALA A 17 16.91 -4.10 -28.83
CA ALA A 17 17.75 -3.36 -27.88
C ALA A 17 19.14 -3.99 -27.80
N ARG A 18 20.17 -3.16 -27.53
CA ARG A 18 21.53 -3.59 -27.22
C ARG A 18 21.85 -3.22 -25.79
N TRP A 19 22.30 -4.20 -25.01
CA TRP A 19 22.63 -4.03 -23.60
C TRP A 19 24.13 -4.07 -23.38
N VAL A 20 24.61 -3.25 -22.46
CA VAL A 20 25.95 -3.43 -21.87
C VAL A 20 25.78 -4.38 -20.70
N VAL A 21 26.53 -5.49 -20.72
CA VAL A 21 26.53 -6.48 -19.63
C VAL A 21 27.83 -6.39 -18.86
N HIS A 22 27.74 -6.44 -17.54
CA HIS A 22 28.89 -6.42 -16.64
C HIS A 22 29.21 -7.83 -16.14
N ARG A 23 30.49 -8.11 -15.86
CA ARG A 23 30.90 -9.35 -15.19
C ARG A 23 30.41 -9.33 -13.75
N MET A 24 29.79 -10.42 -13.30
CA MET A 24 29.38 -10.58 -11.90
C MET A 24 30.64 -10.68 -11.00
N PRO A 25 30.72 -9.90 -9.90
CA PRO A 25 31.83 -10.02 -8.95
C PRO A 25 31.92 -11.42 -8.32
N ALA A 26 33.14 -11.87 -8.00
CA ALA A 26 33.38 -13.21 -7.46
C ALA A 26 32.84 -13.44 -6.05
N HIS A 27 32.79 -12.39 -5.22
CA HIS A 27 32.44 -12.48 -3.81
C HIS A 27 31.33 -11.50 -3.44
N VAL A 28 30.37 -11.97 -2.63
CA VAL A 28 29.24 -11.16 -2.13
C VAL A 28 29.01 -11.46 -0.65
N ARG A 29 28.79 -10.42 0.14
CA ARG A 29 28.30 -10.48 1.52
C ARG A 29 27.02 -9.66 1.63
N THR A 30 26.08 -10.13 2.43
CA THR A 30 24.83 -9.39 2.67
C THR A 30 24.79 -8.89 4.09
N VAL A 31 24.52 -7.61 4.26
CA VAL A 31 24.30 -6.99 5.56
C VAL A 31 22.80 -6.85 5.84
N CYS A 32 22.41 -7.03 7.10
CA CYS A 32 21.08 -6.73 7.63
C CYS A 32 21.27 -5.78 8.82
N LEU A 33 20.68 -4.60 8.77
CA LEU A 33 20.88 -3.55 9.77
C LEU A 33 19.53 -3.19 10.38
N GLU A 34 19.35 -3.44 11.67
CA GLU A 34 18.09 -3.22 12.40
C GLU A 34 18.20 -1.94 13.24
N PHE A 35 17.33 -0.95 13.01
CA PHE A 35 17.32 0.30 13.75
C PHE A 35 16.11 0.38 14.68
N PHE A 36 16.37 0.73 15.94
CA PHE A 36 15.37 0.92 16.99
C PHE A 36 15.28 2.41 17.32
N GLY A 37 14.09 2.94 17.59
CA GLY A 37 13.87 4.38 17.81
C GLY A 37 13.19 5.06 16.63
N ASN A 38 13.37 6.37 16.44
CA ASN A 38 12.69 7.06 15.34
C ASN A 38 13.41 6.80 14.02
N ALA A 39 12.65 6.66 12.93
CA ALA A 39 13.22 6.39 11.61
C ALA A 39 14.20 7.49 11.16
N ARG A 40 13.95 8.75 11.55
CA ARG A 40 14.86 9.88 11.31
C ARG A 40 16.27 9.68 11.88
N ASP A 41 16.40 8.95 12.98
CA ASP A 41 17.68 8.74 13.66
C ASP A 41 18.57 7.77 12.86
N ALA A 42 17.95 6.96 11.99
CA ALA A 42 18.63 5.98 11.17
C ALA A 42 19.09 6.53 9.80
N VAL A 43 18.50 7.63 9.33
CA VAL A 43 18.85 8.28 8.05
C VAL A 43 20.32 8.72 7.98
N PRO A 44 20.89 9.38 9.01
CA PRO A 44 22.33 9.68 9.01
C PRO A 44 23.21 8.43 8.93
N GLY A 45 22.72 7.28 9.40
CA GLY A 45 23.38 5.99 9.23
C GLY A 45 23.38 5.52 7.77
N ILE A 46 22.26 5.67 7.06
CA ILE A 46 22.15 5.37 5.62
C ILE A 46 23.16 6.21 4.83
N VAL A 47 23.15 7.53 5.03
CA VAL A 47 24.05 8.45 4.30
C VAL A 47 25.51 8.10 4.56
N GLY A 48 25.88 7.87 5.82
CA GLY A 48 27.26 7.50 6.18
C GLY A 48 27.70 6.16 5.58
N ILE A 49 26.79 5.18 5.48
CA ILE A 49 27.07 3.89 4.82
C ILE A 49 27.30 4.10 3.32
N ILE A 50 26.47 4.90 2.66
CA ILE A 50 26.58 5.17 1.22
C ILE A 50 27.88 5.91 0.91
N ASP A 51 28.19 6.97 1.66
CA ASP A 51 29.41 7.75 1.50
C ASP A 51 30.66 6.87 1.67
N PHE A 52 30.67 6.03 2.71
CA PHE A 52 31.72 5.05 2.93
C PHE A 52 31.86 4.09 1.74
N MET A 53 30.76 3.50 1.27
CA MET A 53 30.79 2.53 0.19
C MET A 53 31.23 3.14 -1.15
N PHE A 54 30.87 4.39 -1.44
CA PHE A 54 31.37 5.09 -2.62
C PHE A 54 32.86 5.40 -2.54
N ALA A 55 33.38 5.75 -1.36
CA ALA A 55 34.81 5.88 -1.16
C ALA A 55 35.53 4.52 -1.29
N GLU A 56 34.93 3.46 -0.74
CA GLU A 56 35.47 2.10 -0.78
C GLU A 56 35.52 1.55 -2.21
N GLN A 57 34.49 1.79 -3.01
CA GLN A 57 34.44 1.37 -4.41
C GLN A 57 35.60 1.97 -5.21
N LYS A 58 35.93 3.25 -4.99
CA LYS A 58 37.09 3.89 -5.64
C LYS A 58 38.43 3.32 -5.18
N ARG A 59 38.51 2.83 -3.94
CA ARG A 59 39.74 2.34 -3.31
C ARG A 59 40.05 0.88 -3.65
N SER A 60 39.07 0.01 -3.54
CA SER A 60 39.26 -1.45 -3.60
C SER A 60 38.42 -2.15 -4.67
N GLY A 61 37.56 -1.40 -5.39
CA GLY A 61 36.62 -1.97 -6.36
C GLY A 61 35.42 -2.67 -5.71
N VAL A 62 35.34 -2.71 -4.37
CA VAL A 62 34.19 -3.26 -3.64
C VAL A 62 33.02 -2.29 -3.74
N LEU A 63 31.90 -2.75 -4.27
CA LEU A 63 30.71 -1.93 -4.48
C LEU A 63 29.54 -2.35 -3.59
N LEU A 64 28.69 -1.39 -3.28
CA LEU A 64 27.35 -1.62 -2.74
C LEU A 64 26.41 -1.93 -3.91
N ALA A 65 26.10 -3.21 -4.10
CA ALA A 65 25.27 -3.70 -5.22
C ALA A 65 23.79 -3.38 -5.05
N GLY A 66 23.35 -3.15 -3.82
CA GLY A 66 22.02 -2.69 -3.49
C GLY A 66 21.91 -2.40 -2.00
N LEU A 67 21.04 -1.45 -1.64
CA LEU A 67 20.68 -1.14 -0.27
C LEU A 67 19.19 -0.86 -0.21
N GLU A 68 18.45 -1.78 0.38
CA GLU A 68 17.00 -1.77 0.48
C GLU A 68 16.58 -1.49 1.91
N HIS A 69 15.38 -0.95 2.07
CA HIS A 69 14.79 -0.56 3.34
C HIS A 69 13.35 -1.04 3.46
N LEU A 70 12.98 -1.46 4.67
CA LEU A 70 11.59 -1.71 5.08
C LEU A 70 11.28 -0.96 6.39
N ASP A 71 10.14 -0.27 6.44
CA ASP A 71 9.60 0.33 7.67
C ASP A 71 8.89 -0.70 8.57
N ASP A 72 8.60 -0.33 9.82
CA ASP A 72 7.94 -1.21 10.80
C ASP A 72 6.57 -1.75 10.35
N ARG A 73 5.84 -1.00 9.51
CA ARG A 73 4.56 -1.44 8.95
C ARG A 73 4.75 -2.57 7.96
N TYR A 74 5.76 -2.48 7.09
CA TYR A 74 6.18 -3.58 6.23
C TYR A 74 6.72 -4.76 7.02
N LEU A 75 7.57 -4.53 8.02
CA LEU A 75 8.10 -5.60 8.88
C LEU A 75 6.98 -6.38 9.55
N LYS A 76 5.96 -5.68 10.07
CA LYS A 76 4.77 -6.30 10.63
C LYS A 76 3.99 -7.11 9.60
N ALA A 77 3.79 -6.57 8.38
CA ALA A 77 3.03 -7.23 7.34
C ALA A 77 3.70 -8.49 6.78
N VAL A 78 5.03 -8.49 6.65
CA VAL A 78 5.78 -9.66 6.17
C VAL A 78 6.03 -10.70 7.25
N GLY A 79 5.68 -10.41 8.51
CA GLY A 79 5.96 -11.27 9.66
C GLY A 79 7.45 -11.36 9.95
N TYR A 80 8.14 -10.22 9.88
CA TYR A 80 9.59 -10.15 10.06
C TYR A 80 10.03 -10.71 11.42
N ALA A 81 11.06 -11.54 11.40
CA ALA A 81 11.69 -12.06 12.60
C ALA A 81 12.92 -11.21 12.96
N THR A 82 12.79 -10.41 14.03
CA THR A 82 13.87 -9.59 14.58
C THR A 82 15.06 -10.46 14.98
N LYS A 83 16.25 -10.10 14.51
CA LYS A 83 17.51 -10.82 14.77
C LYS A 83 18.14 -10.36 16.07
N SER A 84 17.98 -9.08 16.40
CA SER A 84 18.41 -8.47 17.66
C SER A 84 17.74 -9.10 18.88
N LYS A 85 18.50 -9.20 19.97
CA LYS A 85 17.98 -9.54 21.30
C LYS A 85 17.35 -8.33 22.03
N ARG A 86 17.58 -7.09 21.58
CA ARG A 86 16.95 -5.87 22.15
C ARG A 86 15.43 -5.89 22.02
N ALA A 87 14.91 -6.63 21.04
CA ALA A 87 13.49 -6.88 20.87
C ALA A 87 12.81 -7.42 22.15
N ALA A 88 13.54 -8.16 22.98
CA ALA A 88 13.01 -8.78 24.19
C ALA A 88 13.00 -7.86 25.43
N THR A 89 13.71 -6.72 25.39
CA THR A 89 13.96 -5.88 26.58
C THR A 89 13.26 -4.52 26.56
N GLY A 90 12.72 -4.08 25.40
CA GLY A 90 11.92 -2.86 25.30
C GLY A 90 10.43 -3.17 25.28
N GLY A 91 9.61 -2.47 26.09
CA GLY A 91 8.16 -2.67 26.22
C GLY A 91 7.28 -2.36 24.98
N GLY A 92 7.83 -2.48 23.76
CA GLY A 92 7.17 -2.29 22.48
C GLY A 92 6.84 -3.62 21.76
N SER A 93 6.57 -3.57 20.46
CA SER A 93 6.26 -4.74 19.62
C SER A 93 7.43 -5.72 19.41
N GLY A 94 8.64 -5.38 19.88
CA GLY A 94 9.87 -6.10 19.58
C GLY A 94 10.36 -5.98 18.13
N LEU A 95 9.63 -5.27 17.27
CA LEU A 95 10.04 -5.02 15.88
C LEU A 95 10.94 -3.78 15.80
N PRO A 96 12.01 -3.81 14.98
CA PRO A 96 12.74 -2.61 14.61
C PRO A 96 11.80 -1.59 13.95
N LYS A 97 12.15 -0.31 14.07
CA LYS A 97 11.43 0.75 13.38
C LYS A 97 11.77 0.82 11.90
N MET A 98 12.95 0.32 11.56
CA MET A 98 13.49 0.29 10.22
C MET A 98 14.50 -0.86 10.10
N VAL A 99 14.51 -1.54 8.95
CA VAL A 99 15.55 -2.53 8.61
C VAL A 99 16.13 -2.23 7.23
N LEU A 100 17.46 -2.27 7.13
CA LEU A 100 18.18 -2.20 5.86
C LEU A 100 18.75 -3.57 5.47
N PHE A 101 18.68 -3.90 4.19
CA PHE A 101 19.32 -5.06 3.59
C PHE A 101 20.24 -4.60 2.46
N GLY A 102 21.51 -4.99 2.47
CA GLY A 102 22.42 -4.59 1.41
C GLY A 102 23.36 -5.68 0.97
N ASP A 103 23.63 -5.76 -0.33
CA ASP A 103 24.64 -6.65 -0.89
C ASP A 103 25.91 -5.85 -1.18
N ILE A 104 27.03 -6.33 -0.63
CA ILE A 104 28.37 -5.78 -0.85
C ILE A 104 29.15 -6.79 -1.67
N ALA A 105 29.65 -6.37 -2.82
CA ALA A 105 30.22 -7.26 -3.83
C ALA A 105 31.58 -6.77 -4.34
N GLY A 106 32.47 -7.70 -4.67
CA GLY A 106 33.81 -7.41 -5.19
C GLY A 106 34.56 -8.68 -5.57
N ASP A 107 35.75 -8.52 -6.15
CA ASP A 107 36.59 -9.63 -6.58
C ASP A 107 37.64 -10.06 -5.53
N ASP A 108 37.82 -9.28 -4.46
CA ASP A 108 38.65 -9.64 -3.30
C ASP A 108 37.76 -9.97 -2.08
N ALA A 109 37.80 -11.22 -1.64
CA ALA A 109 37.01 -11.71 -0.51
C ALA A 109 37.29 -10.97 0.81
N ASP A 110 38.55 -10.59 1.06
CA ASP A 110 38.95 -9.93 2.30
C ASP A 110 38.53 -8.46 2.28
N ALA A 111 38.62 -7.79 1.14
CA ALA A 111 38.10 -6.43 0.97
C ALA A 111 36.59 -6.37 1.18
N VAL A 112 35.84 -7.32 0.60
CA VAL A 112 34.39 -7.43 0.80
C VAL A 112 34.06 -7.68 2.28
N ALA A 113 34.81 -8.54 2.97
CA ALA A 113 34.59 -8.82 4.39
C ALA A 113 34.89 -7.61 5.30
N ARG A 114 35.95 -6.85 5.00
CA ARG A 114 36.28 -5.60 5.71
C ARG A 114 35.19 -4.55 5.52
N ALA A 115 34.75 -4.33 4.28
CA ALA A 115 33.68 -3.39 3.97
C ALA A 115 32.37 -3.75 4.68
N ALA A 116 31.97 -5.02 4.66
CA ALA A 116 30.77 -5.47 5.36
C ALA A 116 30.84 -5.26 6.89
N SER A 117 32.00 -5.56 7.50
CA SER A 117 32.22 -5.33 8.93
C SER A 117 32.14 -3.84 9.27
N GLU A 118 32.68 -2.97 8.41
CA GLU A 118 32.68 -1.53 8.61
C GLU A 118 31.26 -0.93 8.48
N VAL A 119 30.47 -1.40 7.52
CA VAL A 119 29.05 -1.02 7.40
C VAL A 119 28.26 -1.38 8.67
N VAL A 120 28.51 -2.56 9.24
CA VAL A 120 27.91 -2.95 10.53
C VAL A 120 28.37 -2.03 11.66
N ARG A 121 29.67 -1.68 11.70
CA ARG A 121 30.21 -0.74 12.70
C ARG A 121 29.53 0.63 12.61
N LEU A 122 29.37 1.17 11.40
CA LEU A 122 28.70 2.45 11.15
C LEU A 122 27.24 2.43 11.62
N ALA A 123 26.51 1.35 11.34
CA ALA A 123 25.14 1.18 11.81
C ALA A 123 25.06 1.13 13.35
N ASN A 124 25.96 0.38 14.00
CA ASN A 124 26.01 0.26 15.45
C ASN A 124 26.26 1.60 16.16
N HIS A 125 27.12 2.46 15.59
CA HIS A 125 27.36 3.81 16.13
C HIS A 125 26.14 4.73 16.08
N ARG A 126 25.13 4.40 15.27
CA ARG A 126 23.91 5.18 15.09
C ARG A 126 22.69 4.49 15.72
N GLY A 127 22.91 3.67 16.74
CA GLY A 127 21.85 2.99 17.49
C GLY A 127 21.23 1.78 16.79
N GLY A 128 21.73 1.42 15.61
CA GLY A 128 21.35 0.18 14.92
C GLY A 128 22.08 -1.05 15.46
N GLU A 129 21.67 -2.22 14.98
CA GLU A 129 22.38 -3.49 15.15
C GLU A 129 22.56 -4.16 13.80
N GLY A 130 23.81 -4.43 13.43
CA GLY A 130 24.15 -5.04 12.13
C GLY A 130 24.52 -6.52 12.18
N PHE A 131 24.12 -7.25 11.15
CA PHE A 131 24.37 -8.67 10.96
C PHE A 131 24.91 -8.93 9.55
N VAL A 132 25.84 -9.89 9.40
CA VAL A 132 26.40 -10.27 8.10
C VAL A 132 26.03 -11.72 7.76
N ALA A 133 25.43 -11.93 6.60
CA ALA A 133 25.26 -13.25 6.02
C ALA A 133 26.50 -13.64 5.20
N ILE A 134 27.19 -14.69 5.64
CA ILE A 134 28.42 -15.20 5.00
C ILE A 134 28.16 -16.34 4.00
N SER A 135 26.97 -16.96 4.03
CA SER A 135 26.58 -18.05 3.13
C SER A 135 25.46 -17.63 2.16
N ALA A 136 25.37 -18.30 1.02
CA ALA A 136 24.31 -18.06 0.04
C ALA A 136 22.90 -18.34 0.60
N GLU A 137 22.78 -19.33 1.48
CA GLU A 137 21.51 -19.65 2.15
C GLU A 137 21.10 -18.57 3.14
N ALA A 138 22.02 -18.08 3.97
CA ALA A 138 21.77 -16.97 4.89
C ALA A 138 21.39 -15.69 4.13
N ARG A 139 22.08 -15.42 3.00
CA ARG A 139 21.72 -14.32 2.09
C ARG A 139 20.29 -14.48 1.56
N LYS A 140 19.93 -15.67 1.07
CA LYS A 140 18.58 -15.96 0.59
C LYS A 140 17.53 -15.70 1.69
N LYS A 141 17.84 -16.05 2.94
CA LYS A 141 16.97 -15.80 4.09
C LYS A 141 16.78 -14.31 4.38
N PHE A 142 17.84 -13.50 4.34
CA PHE A 142 17.74 -12.04 4.55
C PHE A 142 16.90 -11.38 3.46
N TRP A 143 17.10 -11.77 2.21
CA TRP A 143 16.35 -11.24 1.07
C TRP A 143 14.91 -11.76 0.93
N LEU A 144 14.53 -12.80 1.68
CA LEU A 144 13.20 -13.37 1.61
C LEU A 144 12.13 -12.38 2.08
N ASP A 145 12.43 -11.61 3.12
CA ASP A 145 11.50 -10.63 3.71
C ASP A 145 11.21 -9.49 2.73
N ARG A 146 12.23 -8.96 2.06
CA ARG A 146 12.09 -7.96 0.98
C ARG A 146 11.28 -8.46 -0.20
N LYS A 147 11.32 -9.76 -0.51
CA LYS A 147 10.53 -10.35 -1.60
C LYS A 147 9.04 -10.50 -1.26
N ARG A 148 8.65 -10.33 0.00
CA ARG A 148 7.27 -10.50 0.49
C ARG A 148 6.55 -9.19 0.79
N THR A 149 7.08 -8.03 0.38
CA THR A 149 6.44 -6.71 0.58
C THR A 149 4.99 -6.64 0.11
N ALA A 150 4.65 -7.40 -0.92
CA ALA A 150 3.29 -7.71 -1.37
C ALA A 150 2.29 -8.04 -0.24
N ALA A 151 2.72 -8.65 0.86
CA ALA A 151 1.88 -8.98 2.02
C ALA A 151 1.21 -7.77 2.69
N ILE A 152 1.70 -6.55 2.44
CA ILE A 152 1.12 -5.30 2.95
C ILE A 152 -0.35 -5.09 2.56
N SER A 153 -0.81 -5.70 1.47
CA SER A 153 -2.18 -5.56 0.97
C SER A 153 -3.09 -6.74 1.36
N LYS A 154 -2.60 -7.65 2.23
CA LYS A 154 -3.37 -8.84 2.61
C LYS A 154 -4.70 -8.50 3.29
N HIS A 155 -4.77 -7.38 4.03
CA HIS A 155 -5.99 -6.94 4.71
C HIS A 155 -6.93 -6.08 3.86
N THR A 156 -6.55 -5.75 2.61
CA THR A 156 -7.35 -4.94 1.67
C THR A 156 -7.68 -5.69 0.38
N ASN A 157 -7.85 -7.02 0.46
CA ASN A 157 -8.09 -7.88 -0.71
C ASN A 157 -7.12 -7.59 -1.86
N ALA A 158 -5.83 -7.44 -1.54
CA ALA A 158 -4.77 -7.26 -2.53
C ALA A 158 -4.85 -5.96 -3.37
N PHE A 159 -5.61 -4.94 -2.96
CA PHE A 159 -5.60 -3.64 -3.62
C PHE A 159 -4.79 -2.60 -2.83
N LYS A 160 -3.98 -1.80 -3.55
CA LYS A 160 -3.18 -0.70 -3.01
C LYS A 160 -2.85 0.32 -4.09
N ILE A 161 -2.72 1.57 -3.66
CA ILE A 161 -2.11 2.63 -4.47
C ILE A 161 -0.60 2.57 -4.24
N ASN A 162 0.16 2.59 -5.34
CA ASN A 162 1.62 2.54 -5.32
C ASN A 162 2.16 3.84 -5.91
N GLU A 163 2.90 4.58 -5.11
CA GLU A 163 3.68 5.71 -5.55
C GLU A 163 5.16 5.42 -5.35
N ASP A 164 5.98 6.00 -6.22
CA ASP A 164 7.44 5.99 -6.18
C ASP A 164 7.90 7.43 -6.36
N VAL A 165 8.62 7.95 -5.38
CA VAL A 165 9.21 9.30 -5.41
C VAL A 165 10.70 9.18 -5.13
N VAL A 166 11.51 10.11 -5.61
CA VAL A 166 12.93 10.15 -5.25
C VAL A 166 13.17 11.35 -4.37
N ILE A 167 13.74 11.12 -3.20
CA ILE A 167 14.05 12.14 -2.20
C ILE A 167 15.56 12.24 -2.07
N PRO A 168 16.14 13.46 -2.09
CA PRO A 168 17.55 13.64 -1.78
C PRO A 168 17.90 13.00 -0.43
N LEU A 169 18.91 12.13 -0.41
CA LEU A 169 19.27 11.35 0.77
C LEU A 169 19.38 12.18 2.07
N PRO A 170 19.95 13.39 2.08
CA PRO A 170 20.02 14.22 3.29
C PRO A 170 18.65 14.66 3.84
N ARG A 171 17.62 14.75 2.98
CA ARG A 171 16.25 15.17 3.32
C ARG A 171 15.32 13.98 3.65
N MET A 172 15.83 12.75 3.60
CA MET A 172 15.02 11.53 3.78
C MET A 172 14.34 11.46 5.16
N ALA A 173 14.97 12.03 6.19
CA ALA A 173 14.42 12.12 7.53
C ALA A 173 13.15 12.99 7.56
N GLU A 174 13.20 14.16 6.90
CA GLU A 174 12.06 15.08 6.79
C GLU A 174 10.90 14.45 6.02
N TYR A 175 11.21 13.70 4.95
CA TYR A 175 10.19 12.96 4.21
C TYR A 175 9.51 11.91 5.10
N THR A 176 10.30 11.11 5.82
CA THR A 176 9.79 10.06 6.70
C THR A 176 8.92 10.63 7.83
N ASP A 177 9.35 11.73 8.47
CA ASP A 177 8.56 12.43 9.49
C ASP A 177 7.28 13.03 8.90
N GLY A 178 7.33 13.58 7.68
CA GLY A 178 6.15 14.08 6.98
C GLY A 178 5.12 12.99 6.70
N ILE A 179 5.55 11.79 6.28
CA ILE A 179 4.67 10.63 6.09
C ILE A 179 4.09 10.15 7.43
N GLU A 180 4.90 10.12 8.49
CA GLU A 180 4.40 9.74 9.81
C GLU A 180 3.34 10.72 10.34
N ARG A 181 3.52 12.02 10.09
CA ARG A 181 2.51 13.06 10.42
C ARG A 181 1.20 12.78 9.69
N MET A 182 1.25 12.52 8.38
CA MET A 182 0.05 12.15 7.60
C MET A 182 -0.62 10.88 8.18
N ASN A 183 0.17 9.87 8.56
CA ASN A 183 -0.35 8.66 9.19
C ASN A 183 -1.04 8.92 10.53
N ILE A 184 -0.50 9.82 11.37
CA ILE A 184 -1.11 10.24 12.63
C ILE A 184 -2.46 10.91 12.37
N GLU A 185 -2.53 11.86 11.44
CA GLU A 185 -3.77 12.54 11.05
C GLU A 185 -4.82 11.57 10.53
N LEU A 186 -4.45 10.67 9.60
CA LEU A 186 -5.36 9.64 9.05
C LEU A 186 -5.89 8.71 10.15
N SER A 187 -5.03 8.33 11.09
CA SER A 187 -5.38 7.51 12.25
C SER A 187 -6.34 8.22 13.19
N LEU A 188 -6.14 9.53 13.46
CA LEU A 188 -7.02 10.33 14.30
C LEU A 188 -8.39 10.56 13.64
N ARG A 189 -8.42 10.90 12.34
CA ARG A 189 -9.69 11.05 11.59
C ARG A 189 -10.54 9.79 11.60
N ASN A 190 -9.93 8.62 11.41
CA ASN A 190 -10.65 7.34 11.49
C ASN A 190 -11.20 7.07 12.90
N LYS A 191 -10.47 7.48 13.96
CA LYS A 191 -10.92 7.35 15.34
C LYS A 191 -12.03 8.35 15.71
N LEU A 192 -12.03 9.53 15.12
CA LEU A 192 -13.12 10.48 15.27
C LEU A 192 -14.40 9.95 14.61
N ALA A 193 -14.30 9.39 13.41
CA ALA A 193 -15.42 8.71 12.75
C ALA A 193 -15.98 7.54 13.60
N LEU A 194 -15.13 6.86 14.37
CA LEU A 194 -15.57 5.86 15.33
C LEU A 194 -16.37 6.48 16.48
N CYS A 195 -15.90 7.58 17.06
CA CYS A 195 -16.66 8.30 18.09
C CYS A 195 -18.03 8.75 17.55
N ASP A 196 -18.07 9.32 16.35
CA ASP A 196 -19.31 9.75 15.70
C ASP A 196 -20.28 8.57 15.50
N ALA A 197 -19.79 7.44 14.99
CA ALA A 197 -20.61 6.24 14.78
C ALA A 197 -21.16 5.66 16.10
N LEU A 198 -20.36 5.69 17.17
CA LEU A 198 -20.81 5.24 18.50
C LEU A 198 -21.85 6.20 19.11
N GLN A 199 -21.66 7.52 18.94
CA GLN A 199 -22.65 8.51 19.38
C GLN A 199 -23.99 8.29 18.68
N VAL A 200 -23.99 8.08 17.37
CA VAL A 200 -25.19 7.75 16.60
C VAL A 200 -25.85 6.48 17.14
N PHE A 201 -25.08 5.41 17.38
CA PHE A 201 -25.61 4.16 17.93
C PHE A 201 -26.30 4.36 19.29
N PHE A 202 -25.67 5.08 20.22
CA PHE A 202 -26.25 5.35 21.53
C PHE A 202 -27.44 6.33 21.49
N ALA A 203 -27.57 7.15 20.43
CA ALA A 203 -28.69 8.08 20.26
C ALA A 203 -29.95 7.44 19.65
N GLN A 204 -29.85 6.27 19.02
CA GLN A 204 -30.98 5.62 18.31
C GLN A 204 -32.09 5.06 19.23
N GLY A 205 -31.88 5.04 20.55
CA GLY A 205 -32.89 4.66 21.56
C GLY A 205 -33.27 3.18 21.63
N ASN A 206 -33.12 2.40 20.56
CA ASN A 206 -33.43 0.97 20.50
C ASN A 206 -32.16 0.10 20.61
N LEU A 207 -31.51 0.12 21.78
CA LEU A 207 -30.27 -0.62 22.01
C LEU A 207 -30.52 -2.13 22.19
N PRO A 208 -29.66 -3.00 21.64
CA PRO A 208 -29.85 -4.45 21.75
C PRO A 208 -29.58 -4.92 23.18
N LEU A 209 -30.53 -5.66 23.77
CA LEU A 209 -30.42 -6.21 25.12
C LEU A 209 -30.42 -7.74 25.12
N GLY A 210 -29.66 -8.32 26.03
CA GLY A 210 -29.65 -9.75 26.32
C GLY A 210 -30.90 -10.17 27.12
N LYS A 211 -31.01 -11.47 27.42
CA LYS A 211 -32.12 -12.00 28.23
C LYS A 211 -32.15 -11.33 29.61
N GLN A 212 -33.31 -10.80 29.99
CA GLN A 212 -33.60 -10.29 31.33
C GLN A 212 -34.37 -11.37 32.11
N ASP A 213 -34.14 -11.48 33.42
CA ASP A 213 -35.07 -12.18 34.31
C ASP A 213 -36.28 -11.28 34.57
N ASP A 214 -37.50 -11.83 34.45
CA ASP A 214 -38.80 -11.14 34.38
C ASP A 214 -39.20 -10.24 35.58
N ALA A 215 -38.32 -10.05 36.57
CA ALA A 215 -38.66 -9.43 37.86
C ALA A 215 -38.34 -7.92 37.99
N GLN A 216 -37.76 -7.23 36.99
CA GLN A 216 -37.22 -5.86 37.16
C GLN A 216 -37.50 -4.86 36.02
N SER A 217 -38.67 -4.93 35.38
CA SER A 217 -38.95 -4.14 34.16
C SER A 217 -38.92 -2.60 34.33
N ILE A 218 -39.33 -2.04 35.47
CA ILE A 218 -39.44 -0.57 35.64
C ILE A 218 -38.10 0.09 35.99
N ASN A 219 -37.26 -0.54 36.83
CA ASN A 219 -35.95 0.00 37.23
C ASN A 219 -34.93 -0.06 36.06
N SER A 220 -35.19 -0.91 35.07
CA SER A 220 -34.29 -1.14 33.93
C SER A 220 -34.23 0.02 32.93
N ALA A 221 -35.29 0.83 32.80
CA ALA A 221 -35.36 1.93 31.83
C ALA A 221 -34.60 3.17 32.29
N GLU A 222 -34.80 3.64 33.54
CA GLU A 222 -34.04 4.76 34.10
C GLU A 222 -32.54 4.43 34.23
N LEU A 223 -32.20 3.21 34.66
CA LEU A 223 -30.81 2.73 34.70
C LEU A 223 -30.18 2.65 33.30
N MET A 224 -30.98 2.44 32.26
CA MET A 224 -30.50 2.45 30.88
C MET A 224 -30.20 3.88 30.42
N GLU A 225 -31.12 4.82 30.65
CA GLU A 225 -30.94 6.22 30.28
C GLU A 225 -29.68 6.84 30.91
N ASP A 226 -29.45 6.58 32.21
CA ASP A 226 -28.24 7.05 32.90
C ASP A 226 -26.96 6.44 32.31
N ARG A 227 -26.93 5.12 32.05
CA ARG A 227 -25.76 4.46 31.42
C ARG A 227 -25.49 4.97 30.01
N VAL A 228 -26.54 5.21 29.22
CA VAL A 228 -26.42 5.79 27.88
C VAL A 228 -25.89 7.22 27.95
N ALA A 229 -26.36 8.04 28.89
CA ALA A 229 -25.85 9.39 29.11
C ALA A 229 -24.36 9.37 29.52
N GLN A 230 -23.97 8.46 30.42
CA GLN A 230 -22.56 8.25 30.78
C GLN A 230 -21.70 7.84 29.58
N ALA A 231 -22.20 6.93 28.74
CA ALA A 231 -21.49 6.49 27.53
C ALA A 231 -21.34 7.62 26.52
N GLN A 232 -22.40 8.41 26.26
CA GLN A 232 -22.34 9.57 25.37
C GLN A 232 -21.37 10.63 25.89
N SER A 233 -21.39 10.92 27.19
CA SER A 233 -20.45 11.87 27.83
C SER A 233 -19.00 11.40 27.70
N LEU A 234 -18.72 10.12 27.98
CA LEU A 234 -17.40 9.51 27.78
C LEU A 234 -16.93 9.65 26.33
N ILE A 235 -17.78 9.28 25.37
CA ILE A 235 -17.43 9.34 23.95
C ILE A 235 -17.18 10.78 23.51
N GLY A 236 -18.00 11.74 23.96
CA GLY A 236 -17.81 13.17 23.70
C GLY A 236 -16.46 13.68 24.23
N GLN A 237 -16.13 13.41 25.48
CA GLN A 237 -14.84 13.82 26.07
C GLN A 237 -13.63 13.23 25.32
N VAL A 238 -13.69 11.95 24.97
CA VAL A 238 -12.61 11.28 24.22
C VAL A 238 -12.52 11.84 22.80
N ARG A 239 -13.66 12.09 22.16
CA ARG A 239 -13.72 12.72 20.83
C ARG A 239 -13.10 14.11 20.85
N ASP A 240 -13.46 14.96 21.80
CA ASP A 240 -12.93 16.32 21.91
C ASP A 240 -11.43 16.31 22.18
N GLN A 241 -10.94 15.39 23.02
CA GLN A 241 -9.51 15.21 23.23
C GLN A 241 -8.78 14.80 21.95
N TRP A 242 -9.31 13.82 21.21
CA TRP A 242 -8.70 13.37 19.96
C TRP A 242 -8.78 14.42 18.84
N GLN A 243 -9.84 15.23 18.84
CA GLN A 243 -10.00 16.36 17.92
C GLN A 243 -8.96 17.44 18.23
N GLY A 244 -8.78 17.81 19.51
CA GLY A 244 -7.73 18.73 19.91
C GLY A 244 -6.34 18.25 19.50
N TRP A 245 -6.06 16.94 19.62
CA TRP A 245 -4.80 16.38 19.11
C TRP A 245 -4.68 16.43 17.59
N LEU A 246 -5.78 16.34 16.85
CA LEU A 246 -5.80 16.45 15.40
C LEU A 246 -5.56 17.90 14.95
N ASP A 247 -6.22 18.85 15.60
CA ASP A 247 -6.12 20.28 15.31
C ASP A 247 -4.70 20.80 15.63
N ASP A 248 -4.10 20.30 16.71
CA ASP A 248 -2.75 20.64 17.18
C ASP A 248 -1.71 19.56 16.81
N VAL A 249 -1.87 18.86 15.68
CA VAL A 249 -0.94 17.79 15.26
C VAL A 249 0.51 18.26 15.19
N ASP A 250 0.76 19.46 14.65
CA ASP A 250 2.12 19.97 14.44
C ASP A 250 2.90 20.18 15.75
N PRO A 251 2.39 20.94 16.75
CA PRO A 251 3.07 21.08 18.04
C PRO A 251 3.10 19.77 18.84
N LEU A 252 2.14 18.87 18.65
CA LEU A 252 2.06 17.59 19.38
C LEU A 252 2.78 16.43 18.68
N PHE A 253 3.35 16.65 17.48
CA PHE A 253 3.85 15.60 16.60
C PHE A 253 4.83 14.65 17.32
N ALA A 254 5.82 15.18 18.04
CA ALA A 254 6.82 14.35 18.72
C ALA A 254 6.20 13.42 19.77
N GLN A 255 5.21 13.90 20.53
CA GLN A 255 4.53 13.12 21.57
C GLN A 255 3.57 12.08 20.96
N LEU A 256 2.97 12.39 19.82
CA LEU A 256 2.13 11.46 19.08
C LEU A 256 2.97 10.37 18.38
N GLN A 257 4.13 10.75 17.82
CA GLN A 257 5.08 9.85 17.16
C GLN A 257 5.72 8.84 18.12
N ASP A 258 6.14 9.28 19.31
CA ASP A 258 6.73 8.39 20.33
C ASP A 258 5.70 7.68 21.22
N HIS A 259 4.41 7.91 20.95
CA HIS A 259 3.25 7.37 21.65
C HIS A 259 3.11 7.80 23.13
N ARG A 260 3.77 8.88 23.58
CA ARG A 260 3.43 9.53 24.87
C ARG A 260 1.98 10.02 24.87
N LEU A 261 1.52 10.56 23.74
CA LEU A 261 0.11 10.76 23.44
C LEU A 261 -0.36 9.64 22.51
N ARG A 262 -1.39 8.89 22.93
CA ARG A 262 -1.88 7.74 22.17
C ARG A 262 -3.40 7.64 22.23
N ALA A 263 -4.03 7.97 21.10
CA ALA A 263 -5.45 7.71 20.89
C ALA A 263 -5.70 6.19 20.81
N SER A 264 -6.35 5.62 21.83
CA SER A 264 -6.49 4.17 22.02
C SER A 264 -7.93 3.77 22.26
N TRP A 265 -8.58 3.15 21.26
CA TRP A 265 -9.89 2.51 21.40
C TRP A 265 -9.95 1.59 22.63
N LYS A 266 -8.93 0.75 22.83
CA LYS A 266 -8.93 -0.26 23.90
C LYS A 266 -8.94 0.37 25.29
N ILE A 267 -8.18 1.44 25.48
CA ILE A 267 -7.94 2.05 26.80
C ILE A 267 -8.97 3.13 27.09
N GLN A 268 -9.26 4.01 26.13
CA GLN A 268 -10.05 5.22 26.36
C GLN A 268 -11.55 5.01 26.11
N LEU A 269 -11.93 4.02 25.29
CA LEU A 269 -13.34 3.77 24.97
C LEU A 269 -13.79 2.38 25.42
N GLN A 270 -13.18 1.31 24.90
CA GLN A 270 -13.64 -0.07 25.14
C GLN A 270 -13.62 -0.46 26.62
N ALA A 271 -12.53 -0.20 27.34
CA ALA A 271 -12.43 -0.55 28.75
C ALA A 271 -13.43 0.24 29.62
N PRO A 272 -13.55 1.57 29.51
CA PRO A 272 -14.59 2.32 30.21
C PRO A 272 -16.02 1.93 29.82
N LEU A 273 -16.31 1.70 28.53
CA LEU A 273 -17.63 1.23 28.08
C LEU A 273 -18.00 -0.13 28.69
N ARG A 274 -17.03 -1.04 28.86
CA ARG A 274 -17.25 -2.30 29.60
C ARG A 274 -17.58 -2.08 31.07
N GLY A 275 -17.03 -1.04 31.69
CA GLY A 275 -17.40 -0.64 33.05
C GLY A 275 -18.83 -0.09 33.13
N ILE A 276 -19.21 0.76 32.18
CA ILE A 276 -20.56 1.36 32.09
C ILE A 276 -21.61 0.27 31.80
N PHE A 277 -21.30 -0.69 30.93
CA PHE A 277 -22.22 -1.76 30.52
C PHE A 277 -21.79 -3.12 31.08
N ALA A 278 -21.60 -3.20 32.39
CA ALA A 278 -21.26 -4.44 33.08
C ALA A 278 -22.49 -5.36 33.25
N GLY A 279 -22.31 -6.66 32.96
CA GLY A 279 -23.34 -7.70 33.14
C GLY A 279 -23.83 -8.30 31.83
N VAL A 280 -24.35 -9.53 31.90
CA VAL A 280 -24.75 -10.34 30.73
C VAL A 280 -25.80 -9.65 29.87
N THR A 281 -26.70 -8.88 30.49
CA THR A 281 -27.78 -8.15 29.81
C THR A 281 -27.26 -7.13 28.78
N PHE A 282 -26.08 -6.55 28.98
CA PHE A 282 -25.53 -5.51 28.09
C PHE A 282 -24.45 -6.03 27.14
N GLU A 283 -24.12 -7.32 27.17
CA GLU A 283 -23.16 -7.92 26.24
C GLU A 283 -23.48 -7.64 24.76
N PRO A 284 -24.75 -7.66 24.31
CA PRO A 284 -25.07 -7.32 22.92
C PRO A 284 -24.71 -5.87 22.54
N ILE A 285 -24.84 -4.92 23.47
CA ILE A 285 -24.41 -3.51 23.25
C ILE A 285 -22.90 -3.46 23.04
N LEU A 286 -22.14 -4.12 23.91
CA LEU A 286 -20.68 -4.16 23.80
C LEU A 286 -20.20 -4.90 22.54
N ALA A 287 -20.92 -5.94 22.12
CA ALA A 287 -20.68 -6.64 20.87
C ALA A 287 -20.92 -5.72 19.67
N GLU A 288 -22.00 -4.92 19.67
CA GLU A 288 -22.27 -3.96 18.61
C GLU A 288 -21.23 -2.83 18.59
N CYS A 289 -20.82 -2.29 19.73
CA CYS A 289 -19.70 -1.35 19.82
C CYS A 289 -18.42 -1.91 19.19
N ALA A 290 -18.12 -3.20 19.43
CA ALA A 290 -16.98 -3.87 18.82
C ALA A 290 -17.18 -4.10 17.30
N ALA A 291 -18.41 -4.33 16.84
CA ALA A 291 -18.76 -4.45 15.44
C ALA A 291 -18.61 -3.10 14.72
N ILE A 292 -19.13 -2.01 15.28
CA ILE A 292 -18.93 -0.63 14.81
C ILE A 292 -17.45 -0.33 14.68
N HIS A 293 -16.65 -0.59 15.73
CA HIS A 293 -15.21 -0.41 15.67
C HIS A 293 -14.56 -1.20 14.52
N LYS A 294 -14.94 -2.46 14.29
CA LYS A 294 -14.43 -3.24 13.16
C LYS A 294 -14.82 -2.63 11.81
N ARG A 295 -16.07 -2.19 11.65
CA ARG A 295 -16.57 -1.56 10.40
C ARG A 295 -15.81 -0.27 10.10
N VAL A 296 -15.65 0.62 11.08
CA VAL A 296 -14.91 1.88 10.90
C VAL A 296 -13.41 1.63 10.68
N LEU A 297 -12.82 0.69 11.42
CA LEU A 297 -11.39 0.36 11.26
C LEU A 297 -11.06 -0.20 9.87
N LYS A 298 -12.02 -0.88 9.21
CA LYS A 298 -11.86 -1.40 7.84
C LYS A 298 -11.51 -0.28 6.85
N GLY A 299 -12.12 0.90 6.98
CA GLY A 299 -11.89 2.08 6.13
C GLY A 299 -10.66 2.92 6.50
N ARG A 300 -9.80 2.47 7.42
CA ARG A 300 -8.64 3.25 7.86
C ARG A 300 -7.53 3.26 6.81
N VAL A 301 -7.29 4.42 6.21
CA VAL A 301 -6.15 4.68 5.32
C VAL A 301 -4.86 4.85 6.13
N TRP A 302 -3.76 4.31 5.60
CA TRP A 302 -2.42 4.52 6.13
C TRP A 302 -1.37 4.28 5.05
N ILE A 303 -0.19 4.85 5.24
CA ILE A 303 0.91 4.91 4.29
C ILE A 303 2.06 4.05 4.81
N ALA A 304 2.60 3.19 3.95
CA ALA A 304 3.73 2.29 4.21
C ALA A 304 4.91 2.63 3.29
N LEU A 305 6.12 2.65 3.85
CA LEU A 305 7.34 2.99 3.12
C LEU A 305 8.26 1.78 2.96
N HIS A 306 8.66 1.51 1.72
CA HIS A 306 9.89 0.78 1.43
C HIS A 306 10.74 1.61 0.49
N MET A 307 12.06 1.45 0.50
CA MET A 307 12.91 2.26 -0.38
C MET A 307 14.10 1.48 -0.91
N HIS A 308 14.56 1.89 -2.07
CA HIS A 308 15.94 1.71 -2.51
C HIS A 308 16.75 2.80 -1.80
N ALA A 309 17.17 2.51 -0.58
CA ALA A 309 17.85 3.48 0.27
C ALA A 309 19.17 3.99 -0.36
N GLY A 310 19.77 3.21 -1.27
CA GLY A 310 21.01 3.56 -1.95
C GLY A 310 20.91 4.75 -2.92
N ASP A 311 19.75 5.01 -3.51
CA ASP A 311 19.55 6.07 -4.51
C ASP A 311 18.44 7.07 -4.14
N GLY A 312 17.81 6.88 -2.98
CA GLY A 312 16.77 7.77 -2.47
C GLY A 312 15.39 7.53 -3.10
N ASN A 313 15.21 6.45 -3.87
CA ASN A 313 13.91 6.08 -4.42
C ASN A 313 13.03 5.41 -3.35
N VAL A 314 11.97 6.12 -2.94
CA VAL A 314 11.02 5.74 -1.90
C VAL A 314 9.69 5.31 -2.51
N HIS A 315 9.36 4.05 -2.30
CA HIS A 315 8.07 3.48 -2.62
C HIS A 315 7.06 3.71 -1.48
N THR A 316 6.10 4.58 -1.76
CA THR A 316 5.04 4.98 -0.84
C THR A 316 3.75 4.24 -1.20
N ASN A 317 3.32 3.34 -0.33
CA ASN A 317 2.22 2.41 -0.63
C ASN A 317 1.04 2.67 0.30
N ILE A 318 -0.16 2.70 -0.25
CA ILE A 318 -1.40 2.95 0.50
C ILE A 318 -2.35 1.78 0.26
N PRO A 319 -2.45 0.81 1.18
CA PRO A 319 -3.44 -0.25 1.10
C PRO A 319 -4.85 0.34 1.20
N VAL A 320 -5.71 0.03 0.23
CA VAL A 320 -7.10 0.52 0.19
C VAL A 320 -8.06 -0.56 -0.26
N ASN A 321 -9.28 -0.51 0.28
CA ASN A 321 -10.37 -1.37 -0.14
C ASN A 321 -11.02 -0.77 -1.38
N SER A 322 -11.06 -1.50 -2.50
CA SER A 322 -11.65 -0.99 -3.75
C SER A 322 -13.17 -0.81 -3.68
N ASP A 323 -13.84 -1.42 -2.69
CA ASP A 323 -15.27 -1.31 -2.40
C ASP A 323 -15.61 -0.11 -1.49
N ASP A 324 -14.60 0.62 -0.98
CA ASP A 324 -14.79 1.74 -0.07
C ASP A 324 -14.39 3.06 -0.75
N TYR A 325 -15.39 3.76 -1.30
CA TYR A 325 -15.17 4.98 -2.07
C TYR A 325 -14.60 6.12 -1.21
N ASP A 326 -15.05 6.26 0.03
CA ASP A 326 -14.54 7.29 0.96
C ASP A 326 -13.08 7.03 1.32
N MET A 327 -12.71 5.75 1.49
CA MET A 327 -11.33 5.33 1.68
C MET A 327 -10.47 5.66 0.45
N LEU A 328 -10.97 5.43 -0.77
CA LEU A 328 -10.27 5.77 -2.02
C LEU A 328 -10.06 7.28 -2.16
N GLN A 329 -11.09 8.10 -1.87
CA GLN A 329 -10.97 9.57 -1.90
C GLN A 329 -9.95 10.06 -0.87
N THR A 330 -10.00 9.52 0.35
CA THR A 330 -9.03 9.83 1.40
C THR A 330 -7.61 9.47 0.99
N ALA A 331 -7.42 8.31 0.36
CA ALA A 331 -6.14 7.85 -0.13
C ALA A 331 -5.61 8.72 -1.29
N HIS A 332 -6.47 9.12 -2.23
CA HIS A 332 -6.09 10.02 -3.31
C HIS A 332 -5.69 11.41 -2.78
N ALA A 333 -6.40 11.94 -1.78
CA ALA A 333 -5.99 13.16 -1.09
C ALA A 333 -4.62 13.01 -0.39
N ALA A 334 -4.33 11.84 0.18
CA ALA A 334 -3.01 11.54 0.74
C ALA A 334 -1.93 11.50 -0.36
N VAL A 335 -2.19 10.93 -1.53
CA VAL A 335 -1.26 10.96 -2.69
C VAL A 335 -0.91 12.39 -3.06
N LYS A 336 -1.88 13.31 -3.16
CA LYS A 336 -1.61 14.73 -3.46
C LYS A 336 -0.65 15.36 -2.46
N ARG A 337 -0.83 15.07 -1.17
CA ARG A 337 0.05 15.54 -0.09
C ARG A 337 1.44 14.91 -0.16
N ILE A 338 1.54 13.63 -0.51
CA ILE A 338 2.82 12.92 -0.72
C ILE A 338 3.61 13.58 -1.86
N MET A 339 2.96 13.85 -2.99
CA MET A 339 3.60 14.50 -4.14
C MET A 339 4.06 15.93 -3.82
N ALA A 340 3.23 16.69 -3.10
CA ALA A 340 3.59 18.03 -2.64
C ALA A 340 4.78 17.99 -1.66
N LEU A 341 4.79 17.04 -0.72
CA LEU A 341 5.90 16.85 0.21
C LEU A 341 7.19 16.50 -0.55
N ALA A 342 7.16 15.54 -1.47
CA ALA A 342 8.32 15.17 -2.26
C ALA A 342 8.93 16.37 -3.00
N ARG A 343 8.09 17.19 -3.67
CA ARG A 343 8.54 18.41 -4.36
C ARG A 343 9.11 19.46 -3.38
N SER A 344 8.51 19.62 -2.20
CA SER A 344 8.98 20.59 -1.19
C SER A 344 10.36 20.24 -0.61
N LEU A 345 10.79 18.98 -0.77
CA LEU A 345 12.09 18.47 -0.35
C LEU A 345 13.09 18.37 -1.51
N ASP A 346 12.83 19.07 -2.62
CA ASP A 346 13.62 19.04 -3.86
C ASP A 346 13.72 17.63 -4.47
N GLY A 347 12.71 16.79 -4.23
CA GLY A 347 12.56 15.47 -4.81
C GLY A 347 11.79 15.47 -6.14
N VAL A 348 11.73 14.29 -6.77
CA VAL A 348 10.93 14.06 -7.99
C VAL A 348 9.80 13.08 -7.74
N ILE A 349 8.69 13.28 -8.47
CA ILE A 349 7.42 12.55 -8.28
C ILE A 349 7.41 11.14 -8.89
N SER A 350 8.48 10.74 -9.60
CA SER A 350 8.67 9.39 -10.11
C SER A 350 10.14 9.02 -10.08
N GLY A 351 10.44 7.82 -9.58
CA GLY A 351 11.76 7.23 -9.61
C GLY A 351 11.93 6.20 -10.72
N GLU A 352 11.04 5.20 -10.79
CA GLU A 352 11.19 4.05 -11.70
C GLU A 352 9.93 3.67 -12.48
N HIS A 353 8.73 4.04 -12.01
CA HIS A 353 7.48 3.58 -12.64
C HIS A 353 7.00 4.45 -13.82
N GLY A 354 7.57 5.64 -13.99
CA GLY A 354 7.13 6.61 -14.99
C GLY A 354 5.94 7.46 -14.51
N ILE A 355 5.36 8.20 -15.44
CA ILE A 355 4.30 9.19 -15.18
C ILE A 355 2.92 8.63 -15.53
N GLY A 356 2.82 7.95 -16.69
CA GLY A 356 1.59 7.35 -17.19
C GLY A 356 0.40 8.30 -17.17
N ILE A 357 -0.71 7.81 -16.60
CA ILE A 357 -1.97 8.54 -16.42
C ILE A 357 -2.20 8.96 -14.96
N THR A 358 -1.48 8.36 -14.00
CA THR A 358 -1.73 8.60 -12.58
C THR A 358 -0.97 9.80 -12.04
N LYS A 359 0.13 10.20 -12.69
CA LYS A 359 1.01 11.27 -12.19
C LYS A 359 1.07 12.51 -13.06
N LEU A 360 0.44 12.48 -14.23
CA LEU A 360 0.47 13.60 -15.18
C LEU A 360 -0.14 14.88 -14.60
N GLU A 361 -1.11 14.75 -13.69
CA GLU A 361 -1.72 15.87 -12.97
C GLU A 361 -0.72 16.65 -12.10
N PHE A 362 0.37 16.02 -11.66
CA PHE A 362 1.37 16.62 -10.78
C PHE A 362 2.51 17.31 -11.51
N LEU A 363 2.59 17.22 -12.84
CA LEU A 363 3.61 17.91 -13.65
C LEU A 363 3.16 19.32 -14.02
N THR A 364 4.09 20.24 -14.22
CA THR A 364 3.78 21.56 -14.77
C THR A 364 3.76 21.53 -16.30
N GLU A 365 3.12 22.52 -16.93
CA GLU A 365 3.19 22.66 -18.39
C GLU A 365 4.62 22.85 -18.89
N GLU A 366 5.47 23.52 -18.09
CA GLU A 366 6.88 23.71 -18.42
C GLU A 366 7.66 22.39 -18.42
N GLU A 367 7.42 21.52 -17.42
CA GLU A 367 8.02 20.19 -17.35
C GLU A 367 7.58 19.31 -18.55
N LEU A 368 6.34 19.49 -19.02
CA LEU A 368 5.77 18.71 -20.13
C LEU A 368 6.18 19.22 -21.51
N ARG A 369 6.39 20.54 -21.66
CA ARG A 369 6.62 21.21 -22.95
C ARG A 369 7.67 20.53 -23.86
N PRO A 370 8.87 20.13 -23.38
CA PRO A 370 9.85 19.47 -24.24
C PRO A 370 9.34 18.15 -24.84
N PHE A 371 8.55 17.40 -24.08
CA PHE A 371 7.97 16.15 -24.55
C PHE A 371 6.81 16.40 -25.51
N THR A 372 5.92 17.35 -25.21
CA THR A 372 4.77 17.67 -26.08
C THR A 372 5.23 18.19 -27.45
N GLU A 373 6.22 19.08 -27.50
CA GLU A 373 6.81 19.57 -28.76
C GLU A 373 7.49 18.46 -29.56
N TYR A 374 8.25 17.59 -28.88
CA TYR A 374 8.86 16.42 -29.51
C TYR A 374 7.80 15.50 -30.12
N LYS A 375 6.75 15.19 -29.35
CA LYS A 375 5.67 14.28 -29.72
C LYS A 375 4.86 14.82 -30.91
N ALA A 376 4.57 16.12 -30.95
CA ALA A 376 3.91 16.77 -32.07
C ALA A 376 4.71 16.63 -33.39
N ARG A 377 6.05 16.61 -33.31
CA ARG A 377 6.91 16.41 -34.48
C ARG A 377 6.99 14.95 -34.94
N VAL A 378 7.06 13.99 -34.03
CA VAL A 378 7.34 12.57 -34.37
C VAL A 378 6.10 11.71 -34.55
N ASP A 379 4.97 12.10 -33.95
CA ASP A 379 3.68 11.43 -34.11
C ASP A 379 2.55 12.48 -34.11
N PRO A 380 2.47 13.31 -35.17
CA PRO A 380 1.51 14.41 -35.30
C PRO A 380 0.05 13.95 -35.29
N GLU A 381 -0.21 12.71 -35.70
CA GLU A 381 -1.56 12.12 -35.73
C GLU A 381 -1.95 11.42 -34.41
N GLY A 382 -1.02 11.33 -33.45
CA GLY A 382 -1.25 10.70 -32.17
C GLY A 382 -1.59 9.21 -32.28
N ARG A 383 -0.87 8.45 -33.11
CA ARG A 383 -1.13 7.01 -33.31
C ARG A 383 -0.59 6.16 -32.15
N PHE A 384 0.44 6.62 -31.46
CA PHE A 384 1.10 5.84 -30.42
C PHE A 384 0.60 6.18 -29.02
N ASN A 385 0.09 5.15 -28.33
CA ASN A 385 -0.34 5.14 -26.92
C ASN A 385 -1.18 6.37 -26.50
N LYS A 386 -2.26 6.61 -27.25
CA LYS A 386 -3.23 7.70 -27.01
C LYS A 386 -3.75 7.71 -25.57
N GLY A 387 -3.93 8.91 -25.03
CA GLY A 387 -4.39 9.08 -23.64
C GLY A 387 -3.29 8.87 -22.60
N LYS A 388 -1.99 9.00 -22.96
CA LYS A 388 -0.88 9.03 -22.01
C LYS A 388 0.09 10.18 -22.28
N LEU A 389 0.70 10.70 -21.22
CA LEU A 389 1.78 11.71 -21.25
C LEU A 389 1.46 13.04 -21.96
N LEU A 390 0.24 13.21 -22.49
CA LEU A 390 -0.24 14.43 -23.11
C LEU A 390 -1.53 14.83 -22.43
N ARG A 391 -1.57 16.04 -21.88
CA ARG A 391 -2.82 16.61 -21.37
C ARG A 391 -3.74 16.83 -22.56
N ASN A 392 -4.78 16.00 -22.66
CA ASN A 392 -5.81 16.22 -23.63
C ASN A 392 -6.70 17.33 -23.10
N THR A 393 -6.41 18.57 -23.49
CA THR A 393 -7.37 19.65 -23.37
C THR A 393 -8.58 19.22 -24.22
N PRO A 394 -9.79 19.09 -23.65
CA PRO A 394 -10.95 18.95 -24.51
C PRO A 394 -10.92 20.18 -25.44
N LEU A 395 -10.92 19.94 -26.75
CA LEU A 395 -11.31 20.96 -27.70
C LEU A 395 -12.79 21.23 -27.38
N VAL A 396 -13.05 22.13 -26.43
CA VAL A 396 -14.39 22.66 -26.23
C VAL A 396 -14.61 23.56 -27.44
N ASP A 397 -15.22 22.99 -28.48
CA ASP A 397 -15.91 23.78 -29.47
C ASP A 397 -17.06 24.48 -28.73
N PRO A 398 -17.07 25.83 -28.61
CA PRO A 398 -18.14 26.53 -27.91
C PRO A 398 -19.50 26.34 -28.59
N SER A 399 -19.56 25.72 -29.78
CA SER A 399 -20.78 25.41 -30.52
C SER A 399 -21.21 23.93 -30.45
N ASN A 400 -20.44 23.03 -29.82
CA ASN A 400 -20.75 21.59 -29.85
C ASN A 400 -20.61 20.93 -28.46
N GLN A 401 -21.74 20.68 -27.81
CA GLN A 401 -21.84 20.15 -26.43
C GLN A 401 -21.48 18.66 -26.27
N VAL A 402 -20.93 18.00 -27.29
CA VAL A 402 -20.59 16.57 -27.22
C VAL A 402 -19.10 16.40 -27.39
N ALA A 403 -18.41 16.02 -26.31
CA ALA A 403 -17.03 15.57 -26.36
C ALA A 403 -16.89 14.52 -27.47
N SER A 404 -15.87 14.65 -28.31
CA SER A 404 -15.62 13.67 -29.38
C SER A 404 -15.64 12.25 -28.81
N PRO A 405 -16.39 11.29 -29.40
CA PRO A 405 -16.48 9.92 -28.88
C PRO A 405 -15.13 9.18 -28.85
N ASN A 406 -14.07 9.77 -29.44
CA ASN A 406 -12.70 9.24 -29.45
C ASN A 406 -11.74 10.00 -28.51
N LEU A 407 -12.24 10.89 -27.65
CA LEU A 407 -11.41 11.60 -26.67
C LEU A 407 -11.08 10.66 -25.50
N MET A 408 -9.82 10.23 -25.38
CA MET A 408 -9.29 9.67 -24.14
C MET A 408 -8.64 10.77 -23.33
N TYR A 409 -8.84 10.79 -22.02
CA TYR A 409 -8.11 11.64 -21.09
C TYR A 409 -6.82 10.94 -20.65
N ALA A 410 -5.78 11.73 -20.35
CA ALA A 410 -4.52 11.21 -19.83
C ALA A 410 -4.48 11.26 -18.30
N ASP A 411 -5.59 10.83 -17.71
CA ASP A 411 -5.81 10.75 -16.27
C ASP A 411 -6.65 9.50 -15.93
N LEU A 412 -7.13 9.41 -14.70
CA LEU A 412 -7.92 8.30 -14.23
C LEU A 412 -9.39 8.33 -14.70
N THR A 413 -9.84 9.36 -15.44
CA THR A 413 -11.22 9.49 -15.92
C THR A 413 -11.67 8.27 -16.73
N ASN A 414 -10.76 7.69 -17.53
CA ASN A 414 -11.04 6.49 -18.32
C ASN A 414 -10.63 5.17 -17.61
N ALA A 415 -10.13 5.24 -16.38
CA ALA A 415 -9.71 4.06 -15.65
C ALA A 415 -10.92 3.38 -15.00
N TYR A 416 -11.23 2.16 -15.46
CA TYR A 416 -12.22 1.30 -14.82
C TYR A 416 -11.53 0.25 -13.96
N THR A 417 -11.91 0.18 -12.68
CA THR A 417 -11.45 -0.88 -11.78
C THR A 417 -12.67 -1.67 -11.29
N PRO A 418 -12.77 -2.96 -11.64
CA PRO A 418 -13.80 -3.84 -11.09
C PRO A 418 -13.79 -3.84 -9.57
N SER A 419 -14.96 -3.72 -8.93
CA SER A 419 -15.05 -3.74 -7.47
C SER A 419 -16.12 -4.72 -7.03
N PHE A 420 -15.65 -5.86 -6.53
CA PHE A 420 -16.45 -7.03 -6.14
C PHE A 420 -17.31 -6.84 -4.87
N GLY A 421 -17.59 -5.59 -4.48
CA GLY A 421 -18.39 -5.27 -3.29
C GLY A 421 -19.37 -4.12 -3.49
N LEU A 422 -19.56 -3.63 -4.72
CA LEU A 422 -20.31 -2.40 -4.97
C LEU A 422 -21.82 -2.54 -4.81
N MET A 423 -22.41 -3.74 -4.79
CA MET A 423 -23.84 -3.86 -4.49
C MET A 423 -24.14 -4.97 -3.47
N GLY A 424 -24.80 -4.61 -2.36
CA GLY A 424 -25.29 -5.60 -1.38
C GLY A 424 -26.24 -6.65 -1.97
N HIS A 425 -26.86 -6.38 -3.11
CA HIS A 425 -27.67 -7.33 -3.88
C HIS A 425 -26.81 -8.35 -4.67
N GLU A 426 -25.63 -7.97 -5.16
CA GLU A 426 -24.68 -8.90 -5.78
C GLU A 426 -24.23 -9.97 -4.79
N SER A 427 -24.10 -9.64 -3.49
CA SER A 427 -23.74 -10.62 -2.46
C SER A 427 -24.77 -11.73 -2.30
N LEU A 428 -26.06 -11.50 -2.55
CA LEU A 428 -27.10 -12.54 -2.44
C LEU A 428 -27.08 -13.46 -3.67
N ILE A 429 -26.87 -12.89 -4.85
CA ILE A 429 -26.75 -13.62 -6.12
C ILE A 429 -25.43 -14.41 -6.15
N MET A 430 -24.32 -13.83 -5.71
CA MET A 430 -23.03 -14.50 -5.53
C MET A 430 -23.06 -15.61 -4.47
N GLN A 431 -23.93 -15.51 -3.46
CA GLN A 431 -24.13 -16.57 -2.47
C GLN A 431 -24.97 -17.74 -3.03
N GLN A 432 -25.77 -17.50 -4.07
CA GLN A 432 -26.61 -18.51 -4.73
C GLN A 432 -26.00 -19.07 -6.03
N SER A 433 -24.85 -18.54 -6.47
CA SER A 433 -24.13 -18.99 -7.68
C SER A 433 -22.69 -19.40 -7.35
N ASP A 434 -22.13 -20.36 -8.11
CA ASP A 434 -20.73 -20.78 -7.96
C ASP A 434 -19.71 -19.67 -8.29
N ILE A 435 -20.18 -18.55 -8.86
CA ILE A 435 -19.42 -17.33 -9.14
C ILE A 435 -18.74 -16.79 -7.87
N GLY A 436 -19.38 -16.92 -6.70
CA GLY A 436 -18.80 -16.54 -5.42
C GLY A 436 -17.51 -17.31 -5.10
N ALA A 437 -17.47 -18.61 -5.38
CA ALA A 437 -16.28 -19.44 -5.17
C ALA A 437 -15.15 -19.06 -6.14
N ILE A 438 -15.49 -18.75 -7.39
CA ILE A 438 -14.50 -18.34 -8.39
C ILE A 438 -13.91 -16.97 -8.03
N SER A 439 -14.74 -15.99 -7.66
CA SER A 439 -14.28 -14.69 -7.18
C SER A 439 -13.37 -14.83 -5.95
N ALA A 440 -13.77 -15.66 -4.98
CA ALA A 440 -12.96 -15.93 -3.79
C ALA A 440 -11.58 -16.56 -4.11
N SER A 441 -11.48 -17.34 -5.20
CA SER A 441 -10.21 -17.96 -5.62
C SER A 441 -9.20 -16.97 -6.23
N ILE A 442 -9.65 -15.82 -6.72
CA ILE A 442 -8.80 -14.84 -7.43
C ILE A 442 -8.66 -13.48 -6.75
N LYS A 443 -9.57 -13.13 -5.84
CA LYS A 443 -9.66 -11.79 -5.23
C LYS A 443 -8.38 -11.35 -4.53
N ASP A 444 -7.61 -12.29 -3.99
CA ASP A 444 -6.38 -12.00 -3.24
C ASP A 444 -5.15 -11.85 -4.17
N CYS A 445 -5.32 -11.93 -5.48
CA CYS A 445 -4.19 -11.81 -6.39
C CYS A 445 -3.74 -10.36 -6.64
N LEU A 446 -2.53 -10.04 -6.19
CA LEU A 446 -1.85 -8.75 -6.42
C LEU A 446 -1.41 -8.48 -7.86
N ARG A 447 -1.66 -9.39 -8.81
CA ARG A 447 -1.19 -9.30 -10.20
C ARG A 447 0.32 -9.05 -10.33
N CYS A 448 1.13 -9.49 -9.36
CA CYS A 448 2.59 -9.26 -9.34
C CYS A 448 3.34 -10.02 -10.44
N GLY A 449 2.75 -11.04 -11.04
CA GLY A 449 3.33 -11.80 -12.15
C GLY A 449 4.51 -12.71 -11.80
N LYS A 450 4.83 -12.92 -10.51
CA LYS A 450 5.91 -13.83 -10.09
C LYS A 450 5.63 -15.30 -10.45
N CYS A 451 4.38 -15.65 -10.69
CA CYS A 451 3.99 -16.95 -11.20
C CYS A 451 4.34 -17.16 -12.68
N LYS A 452 4.58 -16.09 -13.48
CA LYS A 452 4.81 -16.19 -14.93
C LYS A 452 5.92 -17.17 -15.32
N PRO A 453 7.13 -17.13 -14.71
CA PRO A 453 8.24 -17.98 -15.16
C PRO A 453 8.04 -19.47 -14.88
N VAL A 454 7.16 -19.81 -13.93
CA VAL A 454 6.91 -21.20 -13.48
C VAL A 454 5.54 -21.72 -13.93
N CYS A 455 4.76 -20.88 -14.63
CA CYS A 455 3.41 -21.22 -15.07
C CYS A 455 3.46 -21.95 -16.40
N ALA A 456 3.09 -23.24 -16.40
CA ALA A 456 3.08 -24.08 -17.59
C ALA A 456 2.06 -23.62 -18.66
N THR A 457 1.08 -22.80 -18.29
CA THR A 457 0.08 -22.23 -19.20
C THR A 457 0.42 -20.80 -19.65
N HIS A 458 1.54 -20.23 -19.20
CA HIS A 458 1.97 -18.92 -19.67
C HIS A 458 2.62 -19.05 -21.05
N VAL A 459 1.96 -18.50 -22.07
CA VAL A 459 2.46 -18.47 -23.45
C VAL A 459 2.74 -17.02 -23.84
N PRO A 460 3.99 -16.52 -23.71
CA PRO A 460 4.31 -15.10 -23.96
C PRO A 460 4.01 -14.62 -25.38
N ARG A 461 4.01 -15.53 -26.36
CA ARG A 461 3.71 -15.25 -27.77
C ARG A 461 2.21 -15.24 -28.08
N ALA A 462 1.37 -15.72 -27.18
CA ALA A 462 -0.07 -15.73 -27.38
C ALA A 462 -0.68 -14.37 -26.95
N ASN A 463 -2.01 -14.31 -26.90
CA ASN A 463 -2.72 -13.10 -26.48
C ASN A 463 -2.35 -12.69 -25.04
N LEU A 464 -2.35 -11.38 -24.77
CA LEU A 464 -2.30 -10.77 -23.45
C LEU A 464 -3.36 -11.37 -22.49
N LEU A 465 -4.53 -11.79 -22.99
CA LEU A 465 -5.55 -12.52 -22.21
C LEU A 465 -5.01 -13.82 -21.60
N TYR A 466 -3.98 -14.43 -22.20
CA TYR A 466 -3.34 -15.64 -21.70
C TYR A 466 -2.19 -15.38 -20.71
N SER A 467 -1.94 -14.11 -20.36
CA SER A 467 -1.01 -13.73 -19.29
C SER A 467 -1.68 -13.87 -17.93
N PRO A 468 -1.06 -14.54 -16.93
CA PRO A 468 -1.59 -14.64 -15.57
C PRO A 468 -2.05 -13.33 -14.94
N ARG A 469 -1.46 -12.18 -15.31
CA ARG A 469 -1.87 -10.86 -14.80
C ARG A 469 -3.20 -10.37 -15.36
N ASN A 470 -3.43 -10.56 -16.66
CA ASN A 470 -4.62 -10.08 -17.32
C ASN A 470 -5.78 -11.05 -17.16
N LYS A 471 -5.50 -12.33 -16.90
CA LYS A 471 -6.52 -13.34 -16.60
C LYS A 471 -7.40 -12.96 -15.42
N ILE A 472 -6.82 -12.41 -14.35
CA ILE A 472 -7.60 -11.95 -13.19
C ILE A 472 -8.50 -10.78 -13.57
N LEU A 473 -8.00 -9.82 -14.36
CA LEU A 473 -8.82 -8.73 -14.89
C LEU A 473 -9.97 -9.25 -15.76
N ALA A 474 -9.66 -10.18 -16.66
CA ALA A 474 -10.65 -10.79 -17.54
C ALA A 474 -11.72 -11.54 -16.73
N THR A 475 -11.33 -12.38 -15.77
CA THR A 475 -12.27 -13.07 -14.89
C THR A 475 -13.09 -12.08 -14.07
N SER A 476 -12.49 -11.01 -13.52
CA SER A 476 -13.23 -9.95 -12.82
C SER A 476 -14.32 -9.32 -13.70
N LEU A 477 -13.95 -8.91 -14.91
CA LEU A 477 -14.87 -8.26 -15.86
C LEU A 477 -15.97 -9.21 -16.33
N LEU A 478 -15.64 -10.49 -16.55
CA LEU A 478 -16.62 -11.50 -16.87
C LEU A 478 -17.61 -11.67 -15.72
N VAL A 479 -17.13 -11.84 -14.47
CA VAL A 479 -17.98 -11.93 -13.28
C VAL A 479 -18.95 -10.75 -13.18
N GLU A 480 -18.48 -9.53 -13.40
CA GLU A 480 -19.35 -8.34 -13.42
C GLU A 480 -20.37 -8.38 -14.57
N ALA A 481 -19.98 -8.82 -15.76
CA ALA A 481 -20.89 -8.99 -16.88
C ALA A 481 -21.99 -10.03 -16.56
N PHE A 482 -21.63 -11.15 -15.93
CA PHE A 482 -22.60 -12.15 -15.46
C PHE A 482 -23.57 -11.55 -14.44
N LEU A 483 -23.07 -10.88 -13.40
CA LEU A 483 -23.90 -10.26 -12.37
C LEU A 483 -24.84 -9.20 -12.96
N TYR A 484 -24.34 -8.39 -13.90
CA TYR A 484 -25.16 -7.42 -14.60
C TYR A 484 -26.27 -8.09 -15.43
N GLU A 485 -25.96 -9.16 -16.17
CA GLU A 485 -26.96 -9.88 -16.96
C GLU A 485 -28.01 -10.56 -16.08
N GLU A 486 -27.61 -11.20 -14.97
CA GLU A 486 -28.53 -11.79 -14.00
C GLU A 486 -29.51 -10.77 -13.40
N GLN A 487 -29.06 -9.52 -13.23
CA GLN A 487 -29.89 -8.44 -12.69
C GLN A 487 -30.76 -7.75 -13.74
N THR A 488 -30.29 -7.67 -14.99
CA THR A 488 -30.94 -6.84 -16.02
C THR A 488 -31.66 -7.64 -17.10
N ARG A 489 -31.45 -8.96 -17.14
CA ARG A 489 -32.00 -9.84 -18.19
C ARG A 489 -32.57 -11.12 -17.60
N ARG A 490 -33.36 -11.82 -18.43
CA ARG A 490 -33.86 -13.17 -18.11
C ARG A 490 -32.87 -14.20 -18.63
N GLY A 491 -31.80 -14.41 -17.88
CA GLY A 491 -30.79 -15.42 -18.16
C GLY A 491 -29.46 -14.84 -18.62
N ILE A 492 -28.51 -15.75 -18.77
CA ILE A 492 -27.08 -15.48 -18.93
C ILE A 492 -26.66 -15.77 -20.37
N SER A 493 -25.78 -14.93 -20.94
CA SER A 493 -25.21 -15.16 -22.27
C SER A 493 -24.29 -16.38 -22.30
N ILE A 494 -24.59 -17.35 -23.17
CA ILE A 494 -23.72 -18.52 -23.41
C ILE A 494 -22.32 -18.06 -23.86
N LYS A 495 -22.23 -16.95 -24.59
CA LYS A 495 -20.94 -16.40 -25.05
C LYS A 495 -20.05 -15.99 -23.88
N HIS A 496 -20.60 -15.37 -22.83
CA HIS A 496 -19.80 -15.03 -21.64
C HIS A 496 -19.35 -16.31 -20.90
N TRP A 497 -20.13 -17.39 -20.98
CA TRP A 497 -19.76 -18.70 -20.42
C TRP A 497 -18.62 -19.35 -21.19
N GLU A 498 -18.65 -19.31 -22.52
CA GLU A 498 -17.56 -19.75 -23.39
C GLU A 498 -16.28 -18.92 -23.14
N GLU A 499 -16.41 -17.60 -22.95
CA GLU A 499 -15.27 -16.74 -22.59
C GLU A 499 -14.71 -17.08 -21.20
N PHE A 500 -15.57 -17.48 -20.25
CA PHE A 500 -15.16 -17.93 -18.93
C PHE A 500 -14.40 -19.26 -18.99
N GLU A 501 -14.88 -20.20 -19.80
CA GLU A 501 -14.25 -21.49 -20.07
C GLU A 501 -12.87 -21.30 -20.73
N ASP A 502 -12.76 -20.43 -21.76
CA ASP A 502 -11.48 -20.12 -22.40
C ASP A 502 -10.47 -19.54 -21.40
N VAL A 503 -10.91 -18.64 -20.51
CA VAL A 503 -10.02 -18.14 -19.45
C VAL A 503 -9.62 -19.26 -18.49
N ALA A 504 -10.55 -20.12 -18.07
CA ALA A 504 -10.31 -21.21 -17.13
C ALA A 504 -9.34 -22.28 -17.67
N ASP A 505 -9.48 -22.68 -18.93
CA ASP A 505 -8.62 -23.65 -19.61
C ASP A 505 -7.15 -23.23 -19.66
N HIS A 506 -6.93 -21.92 -19.66
CA HIS A 506 -5.60 -21.34 -19.70
C HIS A 506 -5.11 -20.87 -18.29
N CYS A 507 -5.91 -20.91 -17.21
CA CYS A 507 -5.65 -20.18 -15.96
C CYS A 507 -5.57 -21.02 -14.66
N THR A 508 -5.00 -20.40 -13.62
CA THR A 508 -4.84 -20.85 -12.23
C THR A 508 -6.14 -21.09 -11.46
N VAL A 509 -7.33 -20.84 -12.02
CA VAL A 509 -8.59 -21.30 -11.39
C VAL A 509 -8.57 -22.82 -11.20
N CYS A 510 -7.88 -23.55 -12.10
CA CYS A 510 -7.73 -24.99 -12.00
C CYS A 510 -6.74 -25.50 -10.93
N HIS A 511 -5.91 -24.64 -10.33
CA HIS A 511 -4.84 -25.00 -9.37
C HIS A 511 -3.87 -26.13 -9.82
N LYS A 512 -3.85 -26.53 -11.11
CA LYS A 512 -3.07 -27.67 -11.62
C LYS A 512 -1.54 -27.50 -11.55
N CYS A 513 -1.04 -26.31 -11.22
CA CYS A 513 0.38 -25.99 -11.15
C CYS A 513 1.12 -26.47 -9.87
N LEU A 514 0.49 -27.30 -9.03
CA LEU A 514 1.05 -27.97 -7.82
C LEU A 514 1.56 -27.04 -6.69
N ALA A 515 2.01 -25.81 -6.98
CA ALA A 515 2.41 -24.82 -5.99
C ALA A 515 1.42 -23.63 -5.99
N PRO A 516 0.84 -23.25 -4.82
CA PRO A 516 0.08 -22.02 -4.69
C PRO A 516 0.96 -20.80 -5.02
N CYS A 517 0.31 -19.67 -5.29
CA CYS A 517 0.94 -18.40 -5.65
C CYS A 517 2.31 -18.21 -4.96
N PRO A 518 3.43 -17.98 -5.68
CA PRO A 518 4.78 -18.01 -5.11
C PRO A 518 5.06 -16.91 -4.06
N VAL A 519 4.09 -16.05 -3.78
CA VAL A 519 4.12 -15.05 -2.70
C VAL A 519 3.26 -15.41 -1.49
N ASN A 520 2.60 -16.58 -1.48
CA ASN A 520 1.72 -17.10 -0.41
C ASN A 520 0.66 -16.08 0.02
N ILE A 521 -0.09 -15.60 -0.97
CA ILE A 521 -1.24 -14.71 -0.75
C ILE A 521 -2.49 -15.51 -1.03
#